data_AF-A0A1Y1KK44-F1
#
_entry.id   AF-A0A1Y1KK44-F1
#
_cell.length_a   1.000
_cell.length_b   1.000
_cell.length_c   1.000
_cell.angle_alpha   90.00
_cell.angle_beta   90.00
_cell.angle_gamma   90.00
#
_symmetry.space_group_name_H-M   'P 1'
#
loop_
_entity.id
_entity.type
_entity.pdbx_description
1 polymer ?
#
loop_
_entity_poly.entity_id
_entity_poly.type
_entity_poly.pdbx_seq_one_letter_code
_entity_poly.pdbx_strand_id
1 'polypeptide(L)'
;GSSLANGRAGSRAGVGVYFGDGDPRNVSERLVGDPQTNQRAELMAMLRALEIAPLEQTVQIISDSQYSIKCVTQWAIGWKHKGWKTATGEDVKNQDIIR
;
A
#
# COMPACT_ATOMS: atom_id res chain seq x y z
N GLY A 1 -6.73 -3.24 3.00
CA GLY A 1 -6.18 -4.42 2.27
C GLY A 1 -6.47 -5.68 3.05
N SER A 2 -6.30 -6.86 2.45
CA SER A 2 -6.39 -8.14 3.21
C SER A 2 -5.73 -9.27 2.44
N SER A 3 -5.28 -10.32 3.12
CA SER A 3 -4.66 -11.51 2.54
C SER A 3 -5.01 -12.75 3.34
N LEU A 4 -5.42 -13.79 2.62
CA LEU A 4 -5.56 -15.14 3.17
C LEU A 4 -4.20 -15.85 3.11
N ALA A 5 -3.82 -16.50 4.21
CA ALA A 5 -2.54 -17.23 4.35
C ALA A 5 -1.26 -16.38 4.19
N ASN A 6 -1.36 -15.06 4.40
CA ASN A 6 -0.32 -14.02 4.35
C ASN A 6 1.12 -14.51 4.12
N GLY A 7 1.56 -14.50 2.86
CA GLY A 7 2.95 -14.77 2.47
C GLY A 7 3.34 -16.26 2.34
N ARG A 8 2.37 -17.18 2.40
CA ARG A 8 2.58 -18.62 2.12
C ARG A 8 2.19 -18.97 0.68
N ALA A 9 2.62 -20.14 0.21
CA ALA A 9 2.19 -20.67 -1.09
C ALA A 9 0.66 -20.74 -1.16
N GLY A 10 0.08 -20.21 -2.25
CA GLY A 10 -1.36 -20.11 -2.44
C GLY A 10 -2.04 -18.91 -1.78
N SER A 11 -1.28 -17.99 -1.17
CA SER A 11 -1.85 -16.75 -0.62
C SER A 11 -2.59 -15.94 -1.67
N ARG A 12 -3.69 -15.31 -1.27
CA ARG A 12 -4.47 -14.40 -2.11
C ARG A 12 -4.75 -13.14 -1.33
N ALA A 13 -4.37 -12.00 -1.90
CA ALA A 13 -4.60 -10.71 -1.30
C ALA A 13 -5.57 -9.86 -2.12
N GLY A 14 -6.30 -8.97 -1.44
CA GLY A 14 -7.29 -8.07 -2.00
C GLY A 14 -7.01 -6.61 -1.63
N VAL A 15 -7.30 -5.74 -2.58
CA VAL A 15 -7.20 -4.29 -2.49
C VAL A 15 -8.61 -3.72 -2.41
N GLY A 16 -8.83 -2.84 -1.43
CA GLY A 16 -10.13 -2.21 -1.21
C GLY A 16 -9.94 -0.73 -0.92
N VAL A 17 -10.73 0.12 -1.60
CA VAL A 17 -10.79 1.56 -1.37
C VAL A 17 -12.26 1.96 -1.30
N TYR A 18 -12.62 2.76 -0.31
CA TYR A 18 -13.99 3.19 -0.08
C TYR A 18 -14.04 4.72 0.07
N PHE A 19 -14.80 5.37 -0.81
CA PHE A 19 -15.04 6.81 -0.83
C PHE A 19 -16.41 7.19 -0.24
N GLY A 20 -17.36 6.26 -0.19
CA GLY A 20 -18.72 6.48 0.31
C GLY A 20 -19.72 5.48 -0.26
N ASP A 21 -20.93 5.43 0.28
CA ASP A 21 -21.96 4.50 -0.18
C ASP A 21 -22.36 4.78 -1.62
N GLY A 22 -22.30 3.73 -2.46
CA GLY A 22 -22.63 3.83 -3.88
C GLY A 22 -21.67 4.70 -4.72
N ASP A 23 -20.56 5.18 -4.16
CA ASP A 23 -19.60 5.97 -4.91
C ASP A 23 -18.95 5.10 -6.01
N PRO A 24 -19.02 5.51 -7.28
CA PRO A 24 -18.50 4.72 -8.40
C PRO A 24 -16.97 4.56 -8.36
N ARG A 25 -16.27 5.32 -7.51
CA ARG A 25 -14.83 5.25 -7.29
C ARG A 25 -14.43 4.15 -6.31
N ASN A 26 -15.39 3.51 -5.63
CA ASN A 26 -15.10 2.40 -4.74
C ASN A 26 -14.41 1.25 -5.50
N VAL A 27 -13.37 0.68 -4.91
CA VAL A 27 -12.58 -0.40 -5.50
C VAL A 27 -12.66 -1.64 -4.63
N SER A 28 -12.87 -2.80 -5.27
CA SER A 28 -12.67 -4.12 -4.68
C SER A 28 -12.05 -5.02 -5.74
N GLU A 29 -10.74 -5.24 -5.65
CA GLU A 29 -9.99 -6.00 -6.65
C GLU A 29 -8.96 -6.93 -6.02
N ARG A 30 -8.48 -7.89 -6.79
CA ARG A 30 -7.39 -8.76 -6.35
C ARG A 30 -6.07 -8.01 -6.45
N LEU A 31 -5.18 -8.17 -5.46
CA LEU A 31 -3.80 -7.71 -5.58
C LEU A 31 -3.11 -8.41 -6.75
N VAL A 32 -2.64 -7.62 -7.71
CA VAL A 32 -1.88 -8.13 -8.86
C VAL A 32 -0.39 -8.24 -8.49
N GLY A 33 0.26 -9.28 -9.01
CA GLY A 33 1.69 -9.54 -8.82
C GLY A 33 2.04 -10.18 -7.47
N ASP A 34 3.32 -10.37 -7.20
CA ASP A 34 3.84 -11.01 -6.00
C ASP A 34 4.69 -10.04 -5.15
N PRO A 35 4.83 -10.28 -3.83
CA PRO A 35 4.19 -11.34 -3.05
C PRO A 35 2.77 -10.99 -2.58
N GLN A 36 1.89 -11.99 -2.52
CA GLN A 36 0.53 -11.85 -2.00
C GLN A 36 0.50 -11.73 -0.45
N THR A 37 0.74 -10.51 0.06
CA THR A 37 0.81 -10.23 1.51
C THR A 37 -0.15 -9.12 1.94
N ASN A 38 -0.49 -9.08 3.23
CA ASN A 38 -1.28 -8.00 3.82
C ASN A 38 -0.62 -6.65 3.58
N GLN A 39 0.67 -6.51 3.93
CA GLN A 39 1.39 -5.24 3.84
C GLN A 39 1.43 -4.68 2.42
N ARG A 40 1.65 -5.55 1.41
CA ARG A 40 1.64 -5.13 0.01
C ARG A 40 0.24 -4.72 -0.44
N ALA A 41 -0.79 -5.44 -0.03
CA ALA A 41 -2.18 -5.11 -0.36
C ALA A 41 -2.64 -3.79 0.26
N GLU A 42 -2.18 -3.47 1.48
CA GLU A 42 -2.45 -2.18 2.12
C GLU A 42 -1.76 -1.02 1.41
N LEU A 43 -0.48 -1.17 1.07
CA LEU A 43 0.24 -0.15 0.29
C LEU A 43 -0.39 0.06 -1.08
N MET A 44 -0.79 -1.02 -1.75
CA MET A 44 -1.48 -0.93 -3.04
C MET A 44 -2.84 -0.23 -2.91
N ALA A 45 -3.58 -0.45 -1.81
CA ALA A 45 -4.83 0.26 -1.55
C ALA A 45 -4.61 1.78 -1.39
N MET A 46 -3.54 2.19 -0.71
CA MET A 46 -3.19 3.61 -0.61
C MET A 46 -2.82 4.21 -1.97
N LEU A 47 -1.99 3.51 -2.76
CA LEU A 47 -1.65 3.95 -4.11
C LEU A 47 -2.91 4.09 -4.97
N ARG A 48 -3.80 3.09 -4.94
CA ARG A 48 -5.05 3.10 -5.70
C ARG A 48 -5.97 4.25 -5.29
N ALA A 49 -6.06 4.55 -3.99
CA ALA A 49 -6.81 5.71 -3.51
C ALA A 49 -6.24 7.02 -4.07
N LEU A 50 -4.91 7.17 -4.12
CA LEU A 50 -4.24 8.34 -4.68
C LEU A 50 -4.41 8.47 -6.20
N GLU A 51 -4.36 7.35 -6.94
CA GLU A 51 -4.59 7.32 -8.41
C GLU A 51 -6.00 7.79 -8.77
N ILE A 52 -6.98 7.52 -7.90
CA ILE A 52 -8.39 7.84 -8.12
C ILE A 52 -8.75 9.23 -7.58
N ALA A 53 -8.06 9.69 -6.52
CA ALA A 53 -8.39 10.95 -5.89
C ALA A 53 -8.04 12.15 -6.78
N PRO A 54 -8.81 13.25 -6.71
CA PRO A 54 -8.51 14.46 -7.47
C PRO A 54 -7.17 15.07 -7.06
N LEU A 55 -6.30 15.36 -8.03
CA LEU A 55 -4.97 15.95 -7.78
C LEU A 55 -5.03 17.37 -7.20
N GLU A 56 -6.11 18.10 -7.49
CA GLU A 56 -6.27 19.51 -7.11
C GLU A 56 -6.89 19.70 -5.71
N GLN A 57 -7.11 18.61 -4.97
CA GLN A 57 -7.76 18.65 -3.65
C GLN A 57 -6.88 18.02 -2.58
N THR A 58 -7.00 18.52 -1.36
CA THR A 58 -6.43 17.86 -0.19
C THR A 58 -7.21 16.58 0.08
N VAL A 59 -6.49 15.46 0.21
CA VAL A 59 -7.07 14.13 0.45
C VAL A 59 -6.61 13.64 1.82
N GLN A 60 -7.54 13.05 2.57
CA GLN A 60 -7.22 12.31 3.79
C GLN A 60 -7.44 10.82 3.52
N ILE A 61 -6.37 10.02 3.63
CA ILE A 61 -6.44 8.57 3.57
C ILE A 61 -6.46 8.01 4.99
N ILE A 62 -7.47 7.21 5.30
CA ILE A 62 -7.62 6.53 6.59
C ILE A 62 -7.35 5.04 6.37
N SER A 63 -6.48 4.46 7.18
CA SER A 63 -6.11 3.04 7.12
C SER A 63 -5.82 2.53 8.53
N ASP A 64 -6.08 1.26 8.79
CA ASP A 64 -5.68 0.55 10.00
C ASP A 64 -4.25 -0.01 9.90
N SER A 65 -3.62 0.07 8.73
CA SER A 65 -2.28 -0.44 8.47
C SER A 65 -1.20 0.52 8.98
N GLN A 66 -0.81 0.34 10.25
CA GLN A 66 0.31 1.10 10.83
C GLN A 66 1.60 0.98 10.01
N TYR A 67 1.86 -0.17 9.39
CA TYR A 67 3.01 -0.36 8.51
C TYR A 67 2.96 0.61 7.33
N SER A 68 1.84 0.62 6.60
CA SER A 68 1.69 1.44 5.39
C SER A 68 1.73 2.93 5.71
N ILE A 69 1.07 3.33 6.80
CA ILE A 69 1.14 4.72 7.31
C ILE A 69 2.59 5.10 7.60
N LYS A 70 3.32 4.31 8.40
CA LYS A 70 4.72 4.63 8.74
C LYS A 70 5.64 4.61 7.52
N CYS A 71 5.42 3.73 6.54
CA CYS A 71 6.15 3.72 5.28
C CYS A 71 6.10 5.10 4.61
N VAL A 72 4.89 5.65 4.42
CA VAL A 72 4.72 6.90 3.66
C VAL A 72 4.95 8.17 4.50
N THR A 73 4.71 8.13 5.82
CA THR A 73 4.82 9.34 6.66
C THR A 73 6.14 9.48 7.42
N GLN A 74 6.86 8.38 7.67
CA GLN A 74 8.06 8.39 8.54
C GLN A 74 9.29 7.82 7.84
N TRP A 75 9.17 6.67 7.18
CA TRP A 75 10.33 5.89 6.75
C TRP A 75 10.81 6.22 5.34
N ALA A 76 9.91 6.54 4.41
CA ALA A 76 10.24 6.80 3.01
C ALA A 76 11.33 7.88 2.84
N ILE A 77 11.29 8.95 3.64
CA ILE A 77 12.30 10.02 3.60
C ILE A 77 13.69 9.45 3.94
N GLY A 78 13.80 8.70 5.04
CA GLY A 78 15.06 8.07 5.45
C GLY A 78 15.57 7.04 4.47
N TRP A 79 14.67 6.23 3.90
CA TRP A 79 15.02 5.25 2.87
C TRP A 79 15.49 5.92 1.58
N LYS A 80 14.83 6.99 1.13
CA LYS A 80 15.24 7.76 -0.05
C LYS A 80 16.66 8.32 0.11
N HIS A 81 17.00 8.85 1.29
CA HIS A 81 18.37 9.29 1.59
C HIS A 81 19.40 8.15 1.60
N LYS A 82 18.98 6.94 1.96
CA LYS A 82 19.81 5.73 1.97
C LYS A 82 19.75 4.92 0.67
N GLY A 83 19.25 5.51 -0.42
CA GLY A 83 19.14 4.82 -1.71
C GLY A 83 18.20 3.62 -1.68
N TRP A 84 17.11 3.71 -0.92
CA TRP A 84 16.10 2.66 -0.71
C TRP A 84 16.63 1.38 -0.04
N LYS A 85 17.59 1.54 0.86
CA LYS A 85 18.13 0.47 1.70
C LYS A 85 17.72 0.59 3.17
N THR A 86 17.54 -0.56 3.79
CA THR A 86 17.29 -0.73 5.22
C THR A 86 18.57 -0.47 6.03
N ALA A 87 18.44 -0.42 7.37
CA ALA A 87 19.59 -0.24 8.25
C ALA A 87 20.62 -1.37 8.15
N THR A 88 20.21 -2.56 7.71
CA THR A 88 21.09 -3.72 7.51
C THR A 88 21.69 -3.78 6.11
N GLY A 89 21.45 -2.78 5.25
CA GLY A 89 21.98 -2.72 3.87
C GLY A 89 21.12 -3.45 2.82
N GLU A 90 20.14 -4.22 3.26
CA GLU A 90 19.17 -4.92 2.40
C GLU A 90 18.20 -3.93 1.75
N ASP A 91 17.67 -4.31 0.59
CA ASP A 91 16.68 -3.50 -0.11
C ASP A 91 15.37 -3.39 0.67
N VAL A 92 14.76 -2.20 0.64
CA VAL A 92 13.48 -1.96 1.30
C VAL A 92 12.40 -2.79 0.62
N LYS A 93 11.68 -3.58 1.42
CA LYS A 93 10.53 -4.35 0.93
C LYS A 93 9.44 -3.42 0.42
N ASN A 94 8.80 -3.80 -0.68
CA ASN A 94 7.73 -3.04 -1.34
C ASN A 94 8.16 -1.64 -1.84
N GLN A 95 9.46 -1.38 -2.00
CA GLN A 95 9.96 -0.10 -2.52
C GLN A 95 9.40 0.24 -3.92
N ASP A 96 8.95 -0.77 -4.67
CA ASP A 96 8.30 -0.61 -5.97
C ASP A 96 6.94 0.10 -5.90
N ILE A 97 6.28 0.09 -4.73
CA ILE A 97 5.02 0.81 -4.48
C ILE A 97 5.29 2.13 -3.74
N ILE A 98 6.31 2.16 -2.87
CA ILE A 98 6.55 3.28 -1.95
C ILE A 98 7.33 4.44 -2.61
N ARG A 99 8.16 4.13 -3.62
CA ARG A 99 9.07 5.10 -4.27
C ARG A 99 8.36 6.01 -5.25
#